data_AF-U3PG48-F1
#
_entry.id   AF-U3PG48-F1
#
_cell.length_a   1.000
_cell.length_b   1.000
_cell.length_c   1.000
_cell.angle_alpha   90.00
_cell.angle_beta   90.00
_cell.angle_gamma   90.00
#
_symmetry.space_group_name_H-M   'P 1'
#
loop_
_entity.id
_entity.type
_entity.pdbx_description
1 polymer ?
#
loop_
_entity_poly.entity_id
_entity_poly.type
_entity_poly.pdbx_seq_one_letter_code
_entity_poly.pdbx_strand_id
1 'polypeptide(L)'
;MTTFTNDNKELIKEIRERIGSLDVRDNIERRAYEIALASLEAEAVMFCISGQNVDSEEHVSTSKAVVDAWVEEWNQVDGSPGEPLYKTMPLYYHAALPAPVVPDEMYWQDAPVEGSSKAAAYATGWNACRAAMLHGKGE
;
A
#
# COMPACT_ATOMS: atom_id res chain seq x y z
N MET A 1 -17.98 -3.86 2.86
CA MET A 1 -18.40 -3.68 1.46
C MET A 1 -18.20 -2.21 1.10
N THR A 2 -17.09 -1.88 0.45
CA THR A 2 -16.82 -0.53 -0.04
C THR A 2 -17.84 -0.20 -1.13
N THR A 3 -18.60 0.88 -0.95
CA THR A 3 -19.57 1.37 -1.94
C THR A 3 -18.81 2.00 -3.09
N PHE A 4 -18.40 1.17 -4.06
CA PHE A 4 -17.96 1.64 -5.36
C PHE A 4 -19.16 2.29 -6.07
N THR A 5 -19.05 3.59 -6.36
CA THR A 5 -20.04 4.30 -7.18
C THR A 5 -20.08 3.69 -8.59
N ASN A 6 -21.21 3.81 -9.30
CA ASN A 6 -21.31 3.31 -10.68
C ASN A 6 -20.24 3.94 -11.60
N ASP A 7 -19.84 5.18 -11.32
CA ASP A 7 -18.78 5.90 -12.04
C ASP A 7 -17.42 5.22 -11.92
N ASN A 8 -17.08 4.68 -10.74
CA ASN A 8 -15.81 3.98 -10.53
C ASN A 8 -15.74 2.67 -11.34
N LYS A 9 -16.88 2.01 -11.56
CA LYS A 9 -16.92 0.74 -12.33
C LYS A 9 -16.64 0.97 -13.80
N GLU A 10 -17.21 2.04 -14.38
CA GLU A 10 -16.93 2.42 -15.77
C GLU A 10 -15.48 2.89 -15.95
N LEU A 11 -14.94 3.66 -15.00
CA LEU A 11 -13.53 4.07 -15.02
C LEU A 11 -12.57 2.87 -14.95
N ILE A 12 -12.81 1.91 -14.05
CA ILE A 12 -12.01 0.68 -13.94
C ILE A 12 -12.04 -0.10 -15.25
N LYS A 13 -13.23 -0.21 -15.86
CA LYS A 13 -13.40 -0.89 -17.16
C LYS A 13 -12.60 -0.20 -18.26
N GLU A 14 -12.68 1.12 -18.37
CA GLU A 14 -11.92 1.90 -19.36
C GLU A 14 -10.41 1.70 -19.18
N ILE A 15 -9.90 1.76 -17.95
CA ILE A 15 -8.46 1.58 -17.66
C ILE A 15 -7.99 0.18 -18.08
N ARG A 16 -8.78 -0.86 -17.78
CA ARG A 16 -8.48 -2.25 -18.19
C ARG A 16 -8.42 -2.39 -19.72
N GLU A 17 -9.38 -1.79 -20.43
CA GLU A 17 -9.42 -1.80 -21.89
C GLU A 17 -8.20 -1.07 -22.49
N ARG A 18 -7.82 0.09 -21.93
CA ARG A 18 -6.63 0.84 -22.36
C ARG A 18 -5.36 0.00 -22.19
N ILE A 19 -5.12 -0.61 -21.03
CA ILE A 19 -3.94 -1.46 -20.77
C ILE A 19 -3.86 -2.63 -21.78
N GLY A 20 -5.00 -3.24 -22.13
CA GLY A 20 -5.08 -4.35 -23.08
C GLY A 20 -4.96 -3.96 -24.55
N SER A 21 -5.06 -2.66 -24.87
CA SER A 21 -4.99 -2.13 -26.23
C SER A 21 -3.55 -1.79 -26.67
N LEU A 22 -3.36 -1.64 -27.98
CA LEU A 22 -2.13 -1.08 -28.56
C LEU A 22 -2.03 0.47 -28.40
N ASP A 23 -3.03 1.10 -27.78
CA ASP A 23 -3.14 2.57 -27.66
C ASP A 23 -2.30 3.17 -26.51
N VAL A 24 -1.64 2.31 -25.72
CA VAL A 24 -0.68 2.74 -24.70
C VAL A 24 0.66 3.05 -25.36
N ARG A 25 1.08 4.31 -25.31
CA ARG A 25 2.20 4.85 -26.10
C ARG A 25 3.55 4.29 -25.69
N ASP A 26 3.72 3.98 -24.40
CA ASP A 26 4.97 3.43 -23.86
C ASP A 26 4.78 2.67 -22.52
N ASN A 27 5.87 2.08 -22.03
CA ASN A 27 5.88 1.31 -20.79
C ASN A 27 5.60 2.15 -19.54
N ILE A 28 5.85 3.47 -19.57
CA ILE A 28 5.58 4.37 -18.44
C ILE A 28 4.08 4.61 -18.34
N GLU A 29 3.42 4.90 -19.46
CA GLU A 29 1.97 5.06 -19.52
C GLU A 29 1.24 3.78 -19.10
N ARG A 30 1.72 2.61 -19.56
CA ARG A 30 1.20 1.30 -19.11
C ARG A 30 1.30 1.15 -17.59
N ARG A 31 2.48 1.44 -17.03
CA ARG A 31 2.73 1.31 -15.60
C ARG A 31 1.87 2.28 -14.78
N ALA A 32 1.64 3.49 -15.28
CA ALA A 32 0.75 4.45 -14.63
C ALA A 32 -0.69 3.92 -14.56
N TYR A 33 -1.20 3.33 -15.65
CA TYR A 33 -2.53 2.71 -15.65
C TYR A 33 -2.63 1.50 -14.73
N GLU A 34 -1.60 0.64 -14.67
CA GLU A 34 -1.56 -0.49 -13.73
C GLU A 34 -1.61 -0.02 -12.27
N ILE A 35 -0.88 1.05 -11.92
CA ILE A 35 -0.90 1.63 -10.58
C ILE A 35 -2.28 2.20 -10.27
N ALA A 36 -2.87 2.97 -11.20
CA ALA A 36 -4.20 3.54 -11.02
C ALA A 36 -5.26 2.44 -10.81
N LEU A 37 -5.20 1.36 -11.60
CA LEU A 37 -6.08 0.21 -11.47
C LEU A 37 -5.92 -0.47 -10.10
N ALA A 38 -4.68 -0.76 -9.69
CA ALA A 38 -4.40 -1.35 -8.38
C ALA A 38 -4.86 -0.45 -7.22
N SER A 39 -4.74 0.87 -7.35
CA SER A 39 -5.25 1.83 -6.35
C SER A 39 -6.77 1.86 -6.29
N LEU A 40 -7.46 1.80 -7.44
CA LEU A 40 -8.93 1.80 -7.49
C LEU A 40 -9.54 0.48 -6.99
N GLU A 41 -8.83 -0.64 -7.17
CA GLU A 41 -9.26 -1.97 -6.76
C GLU A 41 -8.77 -2.37 -5.36
N ALA A 42 -7.96 -1.53 -4.71
CA ALA A 42 -7.40 -1.82 -3.40
C ALA A 42 -8.52 -2.01 -2.35
N GLU A 43 -8.37 -3.06 -1.54
CA GLU A 43 -9.21 -3.26 -0.37
C GLU A 43 -8.64 -2.48 0.82
N ALA A 44 -9.52 -1.86 1.60
CA ALA A 44 -9.14 -1.16 2.82
C ALA A 44 -8.68 -2.16 3.88
N VAL A 45 -7.55 -1.90 4.52
CA VAL A 45 -6.99 -2.75 5.58
C VAL A 45 -7.43 -2.33 6.97
N MET A 46 -7.72 -1.03 7.14
CA MET A 46 -8.23 -0.44 8.37
C MET A 46 -9.18 0.70 8.03
N PHE A 47 -9.87 1.20 9.04
CA PHE A 47 -10.82 2.29 8.96
C PHE A 47 -10.57 3.23 10.14
N CYS A 48 -10.69 4.53 9.93
CA CYS A 48 -10.63 5.51 11.00
C CYS A 48 -11.78 6.51 10.90
N ILE A 49 -12.06 7.18 12.02
CA ILE A 49 -12.92 8.37 12.02
C ILE A 49 -12.12 9.53 11.45
N SER A 50 -12.75 10.32 10.60
CA SER A 50 -12.23 11.63 10.19
C SER A 50 -13.30 12.69 10.38
N GLY A 51 -12.92 13.88 10.83
CA GLY A 51 -13.83 14.97 11.16
C GLY A 51 -13.08 16.08 11.90
N GLN A 52 -13.82 17.07 12.39
CA GLN A 52 -13.23 18.14 13.20
C GLN A 52 -12.87 17.60 14.60
N ASN A 53 -11.74 18.05 15.16
CA ASN A 53 -11.31 17.73 16.53
C ASN A 53 -11.22 16.22 16.87
N VAL A 54 -10.87 15.38 15.89
CA VAL A 54 -10.61 13.95 16.12
C VAL A 54 -9.17 13.77 16.59
N ASP A 55 -8.99 13.27 17.81
CA ASP A 55 -7.68 12.92 18.35
C ASP A 55 -7.15 11.68 17.60
N SER A 56 -5.97 11.80 16.99
CA SER A 56 -5.52 10.88 15.93
C SER A 56 -5.19 9.45 16.37
N GLU A 57 -5.12 9.17 17.68
CA GLU A 57 -4.53 7.94 18.20
C GLU A 57 -5.55 6.85 18.59
N GLU A 58 -6.82 7.18 18.84
CA GLU A 58 -7.78 6.24 19.45
C GLU A 58 -8.94 5.78 18.54
N HIS A 59 -9.07 6.35 17.32
CA HIS A 59 -10.24 6.12 16.47
C HIS A 59 -9.93 5.34 15.19
N VAL A 60 -9.19 4.23 15.31
CA VAL A 60 -8.84 3.33 14.21
C VAL A 60 -9.21 1.88 14.53
N SER A 61 -9.73 1.14 13.55
CA SER A 61 -10.08 -0.28 13.68
C SER A 61 -9.96 -1.02 12.36
N THR A 62 -9.72 -2.32 12.40
CA THR A 62 -9.85 -3.20 11.21
C THR A 62 -11.31 -3.48 10.86
N SER A 63 -12.26 -3.25 11.77
CA SER A 63 -13.70 -3.45 11.53
C SER A 63 -14.39 -2.16 11.10
N LYS A 64 -14.83 -2.10 9.84
CA LYS A 64 -15.62 -0.96 9.33
C LYS A 64 -16.88 -0.71 10.16
N ALA A 65 -17.57 -1.77 10.58
CA ALA A 65 -18.81 -1.66 11.33
C ALA A 65 -18.62 -0.98 12.69
N VAL A 66 -17.48 -1.21 13.34
CA VAL A 66 -17.13 -0.54 14.60
C VAL A 66 -16.94 0.96 14.37
N VAL A 67 -16.20 1.33 13.33
CA VAL A 67 -15.97 2.75 13.01
C VAL A 67 -17.25 3.45 12.55
N ASP A 68 -18.08 2.78 11.74
CA ASP A 68 -19.38 3.31 11.32
C ASP A 68 -20.30 3.59 12.53
N ALA A 69 -20.31 2.70 13.53
CA ALA A 69 -21.10 2.88 14.75
C ALA A 69 -20.62 4.11 15.54
N TRP A 70 -19.31 4.30 15.69
CA TRP A 70 -18.76 5.51 16.33
C TRP A 70 -19.09 6.78 15.55
N VAL A 71 -18.98 6.74 14.23
CA VAL A 71 -19.33 7.87 13.35
C VAL A 71 -20.81 8.24 13.49
N GLU A 72 -21.70 7.25 13.58
CA GLU A 72 -23.13 7.48 13.79
C GLU A 72 -23.38 8.12 15.16
N GLU A 73 -22.81 7.56 16.22
CA GLU A 73 -22.92 8.07 17.59
C GLU A 73 -22.45 9.54 17.68
N TRP A 74 -21.27 9.84 17.15
CA TRP A 74 -20.68 11.17 17.27
C TRP A 74 -21.42 12.22 16.43
N ASN A 75 -21.94 11.83 15.26
CA ASN A 75 -22.79 12.70 14.45
C ASN A 75 -24.16 12.96 15.10
N GLN A 76 -24.65 12.11 16.01
CA GLN A 76 -25.84 12.40 16.80
C GLN A 76 -25.57 13.41 17.93
N VAL A 77 -24.35 13.44 18.46
CA VAL A 77 -23.97 14.31 19.58
C VAL A 77 -23.54 15.70 19.10
N ASP A 78 -22.61 15.77 18.15
CA ASP A 78 -22.01 17.03 17.71
C ASP A 78 -22.47 17.47 16.31
N GLY A 79 -23.12 16.57 15.56
CA GLY A 79 -23.55 16.83 14.18
C GLY A 79 -24.80 17.71 14.10
N SER A 80 -24.88 18.51 13.04
CA SER A 80 -26.11 19.23 12.70
C SER A 80 -27.02 18.35 11.83
N PRO A 81 -28.35 18.45 11.95
CA PRO A 81 -29.26 17.71 11.09
C PRO A 81 -28.97 17.97 9.60
N GLY A 82 -28.58 16.92 8.87
CA GLY A 82 -28.34 16.97 7.41
C GLY A 82 -26.88 17.21 6.99
N GLU A 83 -25.97 17.57 7.90
CA GLU A 83 -24.55 17.76 7.62
C GLU A 83 -23.69 16.95 8.60
N PRO A 84 -23.23 15.74 8.23
CA PRO A 84 -22.40 14.92 9.10
C PRO A 84 -21.02 15.57 9.29
N LEU A 85 -20.62 15.73 10.55
CA LEU A 85 -19.32 16.29 10.95
C LEU A 85 -18.20 15.23 10.86
N TYR A 86 -18.55 13.97 11.07
CA TYR A 86 -17.64 12.84 11.08
C TYR A 86 -17.96 11.85 9.95
N LYS A 87 -16.93 11.20 9.41
CA LYS A 87 -17.05 10.18 8.37
C LYS A 87 -16.06 9.05 8.58
N THR A 88 -16.47 7.84 8.21
CA THR A 88 -15.58 6.68 8.12
C THR A 88 -14.63 6.87 6.95
N MET A 89 -13.33 6.85 7.22
CA MET A 89 -12.28 6.95 6.23
C MET A 89 -11.55 5.61 6.10
N PRO A 90 -11.53 4.98 4.92
CA PRO A 90 -10.75 3.77 4.69
C PRO A 90 -9.25 4.10 4.66
N LEU A 91 -8.46 3.23 5.27
CA LEU A 91 -7.00 3.24 5.22
C LEU A 91 -6.56 2.05 4.37
N TYR A 92 -5.77 2.32 3.34
CA TYR A 92 -5.30 1.34 2.39
C TYR A 92 -3.84 1.01 2.65
N TYR A 93 -3.45 -0.24 2.41
CA TYR A 93 -2.04 -0.58 2.29
C TYR A 93 -1.56 -0.12 0.92
N HIS A 94 -0.40 0.53 0.82
CA HIS A 94 0.15 0.87 -0.48
C HIS A 94 0.46 -0.43 -1.25
N ALA A 95 -0.21 -0.63 -2.39
CA ALA A 95 -0.11 -1.85 -3.21
C ALA A 95 1.31 -2.11 -3.77
N ALA A 96 2.19 -1.11 -3.72
CA ALA A 96 3.60 -1.27 -4.03
C ALA A 96 4.43 -1.10 -2.76
N LEU A 97 4.60 -2.16 -1.98
CA LEU A 97 5.86 -2.28 -1.23
C LEU A 97 6.98 -2.12 -2.28
N PRO A 98 8.00 -1.26 -2.05
CA PRO A 98 9.16 -1.28 -2.91
C PRO A 98 9.61 -2.73 -3.00
N ALA A 99 9.77 -3.23 -4.23
CA ALA A 99 10.25 -4.58 -4.45
C ALA A 99 11.47 -4.78 -3.53
N PRO A 100 11.54 -5.89 -2.77
CA PRO A 100 12.68 -6.13 -1.89
C PRO A 100 13.96 -5.81 -2.64
N VAL A 101 14.67 -4.78 -2.19
CA VAL A 101 15.88 -4.33 -2.86
C VAL A 101 16.92 -5.37 -2.52
N VAL A 102 17.17 -6.26 -3.48
CA VAL A 102 18.27 -7.20 -3.38
C VAL A 102 19.55 -6.38 -3.41
N PRO A 103 20.35 -6.39 -2.34
CA PRO A 103 21.60 -5.64 -2.32
C PRO A 103 22.58 -6.17 -3.37
N ASP A 104 23.55 -5.34 -3.74
CA ASP A 104 24.63 -5.76 -4.64
C ASP A 104 25.51 -6.85 -4.00
N GLU A 105 26.24 -7.59 -4.83
CA GLU A 105 27.21 -8.57 -4.36
C GLU A 105 28.33 -7.88 -3.58
N MET A 106 28.68 -8.45 -2.42
CA MET A 106 29.72 -7.92 -1.54
C MET A 106 31.03 -8.66 -1.81
N TYR A 107 32.09 -7.92 -2.15
CA TYR A 107 33.44 -8.44 -2.14
C TYR A 107 34.06 -8.27 -0.76
N TRP A 108 35.01 -9.14 -0.41
CA TRP A 108 35.67 -9.07 0.90
C TRP A 108 36.43 -7.75 1.11
N GLN A 109 36.87 -7.06 0.04
CA GLN A 109 37.54 -5.76 0.17
C GLN A 109 36.57 -4.65 0.62
N ASP A 110 35.29 -4.80 0.34
CA ASP A 110 34.24 -3.82 0.61
C ASP A 110 33.54 -4.08 1.95
N ALA A 111 33.90 -5.17 2.63
CA ALA A 111 33.29 -5.53 3.90
C ALA A 111 33.64 -4.48 4.98
N PRO A 112 32.67 -4.02 5.79
CA PRO A 112 32.86 -2.99 6.81
C PRO A 112 33.53 -3.55 8.08
N VAL A 113 34.48 -4.47 7.92
CA VAL A 113 35.21 -5.13 9.02
C VAL A 113 36.68 -5.27 8.66
N GLU A 114 37.55 -4.98 9.62
CA GLU A 114 39.00 -5.13 9.45
C GLU A 114 39.45 -6.58 9.59
N GLY A 115 40.46 -6.94 8.80
CA GLY A 115 41.07 -8.28 8.77
C GLY A 115 40.48 -9.17 7.69
N SER A 116 41.34 -9.70 6.82
CA SER A 116 40.95 -10.45 5.61
C SER A 116 40.04 -11.65 5.90
N SER A 117 40.27 -12.38 6.99
CA SER A 117 39.45 -13.53 7.38
C SER A 117 38.04 -13.13 7.84
N LYS A 118 37.91 -12.06 8.62
CA LYS A 118 36.61 -11.52 9.06
C LYS A 118 35.83 -10.93 7.89
N ALA A 119 36.53 -10.21 7.02
CA ALA A 119 35.96 -9.61 5.82
C ALA A 119 35.43 -10.66 4.83
N ALA A 120 36.17 -11.75 4.62
CA ALA A 120 35.71 -12.87 3.79
C ALA A 120 34.47 -13.56 4.38
N ALA A 121 34.45 -13.79 5.70
CA ALA A 121 33.28 -14.36 6.36
C ALA A 121 32.03 -13.45 6.27
N TYR A 122 32.22 -12.13 6.43
CA TYR A 122 31.15 -11.15 6.28
C TYR A 122 30.57 -11.15 4.85
N ALA A 123 31.44 -11.07 3.83
CA ALA A 123 31.02 -11.12 2.43
C ALA A 123 30.28 -12.43 2.10
N THR A 124 30.71 -13.54 2.68
CA THR A 124 30.04 -14.85 2.51
C THR A 124 28.62 -14.84 3.08
N GLY A 125 28.45 -14.34 4.32
CA GLY A 125 27.13 -14.22 4.94
C GLY A 125 26.20 -13.27 4.18
N TRP A 126 26.73 -12.12 3.76
CA TRP A 126 26.01 -11.15 2.94
C TRP A 126 25.50 -11.78 1.63
N ASN A 127 26.38 -12.43 0.88
CA ASN A 127 26.03 -13.03 -0.41
C ASN A 127 25.09 -14.24 -0.26
N ALA A 128 25.14 -14.95 0.88
CA ALA A 128 24.16 -16.00 1.20
C ALA A 128 22.75 -15.40 1.44
N CYS A 129 22.64 -14.31 2.21
CA CYS A 129 21.38 -13.58 2.40
C CYS A 129 20.86 -13.01 1.06
N ARG A 130 21.75 -12.44 0.25
CA ARG A 130 21.43 -11.96 -1.11
C ARG A 130 20.86 -13.07 -1.99
N ALA A 131 21.48 -14.24 -2.02
CA ALA A 131 21.00 -15.39 -2.78
C ALA A 131 19.62 -15.84 -2.30
N ALA A 132 19.38 -15.90 -0.98
CA ALA A 132 18.07 -16.22 -0.44
C ALA A 132 16.99 -15.20 -0.87
N MET A 133 17.31 -13.90 -0.90
CA MET A 133 16.40 -12.86 -1.40
C MET A 133 16.10 -12.99 -2.91
N LEU A 134 17.06 -13.47 -3.71
CA LEU A 134 16.86 -13.75 -5.14
C LEU A 134 16.02 -15.01 -5.38
N HIS A 135 16.20 -16.05 -4.55
CA HIS A 135 15.52 -17.34 -4.72
C HIS A 135 14.15 -17.42 -4.01
N GLY A 136 13.87 -16.59 -3.00
CA GLY A 136 12.61 -16.58 -2.26
C GLY A 136 11.43 -15.91 -2.95
N LYS A 137 11.56 -15.51 -4.23
CA LYS A 137 10.54 -14.76 -4.98
C LYS A 137 9.65 -15.63 -5.88
N GLY A 138 9.63 -16.95 -5.66
CA GLY A 138 8.89 -17.90 -6.49
C GLY A 138 8.28 -19.04 -5.70
N GLU A 139 7.23 -18.76 -4.93
CA GLU A 139 6.13 -19.67 -4.58
C GLU A 139 4.83 -18.86 -4.47
#